data_AF-A0AAI8G6T1-F1
#
_entry.id   AF-A0AAI8G6T1-F1
#
_cell.length_a   1.000
_cell.length_b   1.000
_cell.length_c   1.000
_cell.angle_alpha   90.00
_cell.angle_beta   90.00
_cell.angle_gamma   90.00
#
_symmetry.space_group_name_H-M   'P 1'
#
loop_
_entity.id
_entity.type
_entity.pdbx_description
1 polymer ?
#
loop_
_entity_poly.entity_id
_entity_poly.type
_entity_poly.pdbx_seq_one_letter_code
_entity_poly.pdbx_strand_id
1 'polypeptide(L)'
;MKTTILPINDFLSNQLKEVITEFSSVLEIYYCSNTIEMTSYLLLHINNRSDIDIIANRKGIKKLFKNYGIIVLLFDYDSLKYKFKHGYPLIELIYQEEHLIYQQDGIDFTKLATRSFKEFKNQYSIYKERYFQDYKLLSTEINKYKSLDAISSVFLLYERVLELHLQYLEELYVGHISSNSNLHQRIKAISKFNSEIESLFLKRNEEEYYLIALISRVKEAIEEDREIYYHECFEAFNNVENTLHNFIQDRFKSLKRLIKYPTVIPTVAEVTIELNKQDTFNDIIIERCLNQNQRIEEIYLYKTLILGNQTIYYLLIIGDKFANEQIKNLESSLQDKFNKQMNFVIIAHTKIWIQTELYSSQDFFADIIKNENKIYSSSQYNASLHWLVPHESLYTDLYYYNSVTNNTAKELLKKLQKLKKNQECKQSIPYLLSLYFLSFCRTYILAHLSYLPNYLSSYSLWLLCVNVNTDLIKYQYLFDKFGTKFFSLLDYYRVVHQRLINFDTEKKEVLLEIITQLQAELKTIVDQRS
;
A
#
# COMPACT_ATOMS: atom_id res chain seq x y z
N MET A 1 0.19 -49.96 -16.12
CA MET A 1 0.41 -49.53 -14.73
C MET A 1 1.75 -48.82 -14.64
N LYS A 2 1.77 -47.59 -14.09
CA LYS A 2 2.99 -46.77 -13.92
C LYS A 2 3.46 -46.89 -12.46
N THR A 3 4.23 -47.93 -12.14
CA THR A 3 4.76 -48.18 -10.79
C THR A 3 6.07 -47.45 -10.50
N THR A 4 6.70 -46.90 -11.55
CA THR A 4 7.92 -46.07 -11.47
C THR A 4 7.61 -44.64 -11.91
N ILE A 5 8.05 -43.66 -11.10
CA ILE A 5 7.94 -42.23 -11.42
C ILE A 5 8.59 -41.95 -12.78
N LEU A 6 7.83 -41.36 -13.71
CA LEU A 6 8.38 -40.83 -14.95
C LEU A 6 9.35 -39.68 -14.63
N PRO A 7 10.56 -39.64 -15.22
CA PRO A 7 11.55 -38.62 -14.90
C PRO A 7 11.07 -37.23 -15.34
N ILE A 8 10.92 -36.32 -14.38
CA ILE A 8 10.54 -34.91 -14.61
C ILE A 8 11.77 -34.00 -14.40
N ASN A 9 12.39 -34.11 -13.23
CA ASN A 9 13.69 -33.54 -12.83
C ASN A 9 14.22 -34.36 -11.66
N ASP A 10 15.54 -34.51 -11.52
CA ASP A 10 16.16 -35.33 -10.46
C ASP A 10 15.73 -34.92 -9.04
N PHE A 11 15.62 -33.61 -8.76
CA PHE A 11 15.18 -33.13 -7.45
C PHE A 11 13.74 -33.57 -7.14
N LEU A 12 12.79 -33.29 -8.03
CA LEU A 12 11.38 -33.67 -7.85
C LEU A 12 11.24 -35.19 -7.76
N SER A 13 11.94 -35.92 -8.63
CA SER A 13 11.89 -37.39 -8.67
C SER A 13 12.41 -37.98 -7.36
N ASN A 14 13.49 -37.44 -6.78
CA ASN A 14 14.02 -37.90 -5.50
C ASN A 14 13.05 -37.60 -4.35
N GLN A 15 12.46 -36.41 -4.32
CA GLN A 15 11.46 -36.06 -3.30
C GLN A 15 10.21 -36.94 -3.37
N LEU A 16 9.73 -37.24 -4.58
CA LEU A 16 8.58 -38.13 -4.76
C LEU A 16 8.92 -39.58 -4.36
N LYS A 17 10.11 -40.09 -4.69
CA LYS A 17 10.57 -41.42 -4.24
C LYS A 17 10.60 -41.52 -2.72
N GLU A 18 11.14 -40.51 -2.02
CA GLU A 18 11.15 -40.45 -0.56
C GLU A 18 9.72 -40.50 0.02
N VAL A 19 8.81 -39.71 -0.55
CA VAL A 19 7.41 -39.67 -0.09
C VAL A 19 6.71 -41.01 -0.32
N ILE A 20 6.84 -41.63 -1.50
CA ILE A 20 6.21 -42.93 -1.78
C ILE A 20 6.76 -44.04 -0.89
N THR A 21 8.07 -44.02 -0.61
CA THR A 21 8.72 -45.07 0.20
C THR A 21 8.30 -45.00 1.67
N GLU A 22 8.15 -43.79 2.20
CA GLU A 22 7.81 -43.57 3.60
C GLU A 22 6.30 -43.62 3.87
N PHE A 23 5.48 -43.24 2.88
CA PHE A 23 4.03 -43.17 2.99
C PHE A 23 3.36 -44.14 2.02
N SER A 24 3.11 -45.37 2.50
CA SER A 24 2.35 -46.39 1.75
C SER A 24 0.89 -46.01 1.49
N SER A 25 0.42 -44.93 2.11
CA SER A 25 -0.89 -44.32 1.91
C SER A 25 -1.00 -43.51 0.61
N VAL A 26 0.10 -43.25 -0.10
CA VAL A 26 0.07 -42.55 -1.41
C VAL A 26 -0.44 -43.51 -2.50
N LEU A 27 -1.62 -43.22 -3.03
CA LEU A 27 -2.32 -44.04 -4.01
C LEU A 27 -1.94 -43.68 -5.45
N GLU A 28 -1.98 -42.38 -5.77
CA GLU A 28 -1.71 -41.86 -7.12
C GLU A 28 -0.99 -40.52 -7.05
N ILE A 29 -0.18 -40.23 -8.07
CA ILE A 29 0.44 -38.91 -8.24
C ILE A 29 0.21 -38.44 -9.67
N TYR A 30 -0.33 -37.24 -9.79
CA TYR A 30 -0.55 -36.54 -11.05
C TYR A 30 0.37 -35.33 -11.13
N TYR A 31 1.01 -35.15 -12.27
CA TYR A 31 1.83 -33.98 -12.56
C TYR A 31 1.38 -33.32 -13.85
N CYS A 32 0.92 -32.10 -13.74
CA CYS A 32 0.47 -31.27 -14.84
C CYS A 32 1.48 -30.12 -15.00
N SER A 33 2.41 -30.29 -15.95
CA SER A 33 3.36 -29.24 -16.34
C SER A 33 2.72 -28.23 -17.28
N ASN A 34 3.21 -26.99 -17.25
CA ASN A 34 2.85 -25.92 -18.19
C ASN A 34 1.37 -25.51 -18.17
N THR A 35 0.83 -25.25 -16.98
CA THR A 35 -0.48 -24.59 -16.85
C THR A 35 -0.34 -23.06 -16.80
N ILE A 36 -1.45 -22.36 -16.52
CA ILE A 36 -1.59 -20.88 -16.46
C ILE A 36 -0.36 -20.23 -15.82
N GLU A 37 0.18 -19.18 -16.44
CA GLU A 37 1.22 -18.31 -15.86
C GLU A 37 2.50 -19.06 -15.42
N MET A 38 2.97 -20.05 -16.20
CA MET A 38 4.20 -20.82 -15.94
C MET A 38 4.20 -21.64 -14.63
N THR A 39 3.02 -21.87 -14.04
CA THR A 39 2.89 -22.68 -12.82
C THR A 39 2.62 -24.15 -13.16
N SER A 40 3.25 -25.07 -12.45
CA SER A 40 3.00 -26.52 -12.58
C SER A 40 2.25 -27.05 -11.36
N TYR A 41 1.43 -28.07 -11.54
CA TYR A 41 0.66 -28.69 -10.48
C TYR A 41 1.09 -30.13 -10.22
N LEU A 42 1.20 -30.48 -8.96
CA LEU A 42 1.50 -31.83 -8.47
C LEU A 42 0.40 -32.25 -7.50
N LEU A 43 -0.46 -33.19 -7.89
CA LEU A 43 -1.53 -33.71 -7.04
C LEU A 43 -1.15 -35.08 -6.50
N LEU A 44 -1.14 -35.22 -5.18
CA LEU A 44 -0.93 -36.46 -4.45
C LEU A 44 -2.27 -36.90 -3.87
N HIS A 45 -2.71 -38.07 -4.31
CA HIS A 45 -3.92 -38.73 -3.83
C HIS A 45 -3.53 -39.72 -2.73
N ILE A 46 -4.03 -39.50 -1.52
CA ILE A 46 -3.61 -40.18 -0.30
C ILE A 46 -4.81 -40.88 0.33
N ASN A 47 -4.64 -42.08 0.87
CA ASN A 47 -5.72 -42.81 1.53
C ASN A 47 -5.97 -42.30 2.95
N ASN A 48 -4.91 -41.94 3.66
CA ASN A 48 -4.96 -41.56 5.07
C ASN A 48 -4.80 -40.05 5.25
N ARG A 49 -5.84 -39.40 5.78
CA ARG A 49 -5.85 -37.95 6.02
C ARG A 49 -4.78 -37.49 7.01
N SER A 50 -4.36 -38.31 7.98
CA SER A 50 -3.33 -37.91 8.96
C SER A 50 -1.96 -37.65 8.30
N ASP A 51 -1.72 -38.24 7.14
CA ASP A 51 -0.42 -38.14 6.47
C ASP A 51 -0.30 -36.86 5.63
N ILE A 52 -1.42 -36.22 5.31
CA ILE A 52 -1.48 -35.00 4.51
C ILE A 52 -0.66 -33.88 5.17
N ASP A 53 -0.90 -33.61 6.45
CA ASP A 53 -0.21 -32.53 7.16
C ASP A 53 1.28 -32.84 7.34
N ILE A 54 1.66 -34.11 7.49
CA ILE A 54 3.04 -34.54 7.62
C ILE A 54 3.78 -34.31 6.29
N ILE A 55 3.19 -34.76 5.18
CA ILE A 55 3.75 -34.60 3.83
C ILE A 55 3.83 -33.12 3.44
N ALA A 56 2.76 -32.35 3.66
CA ALA A 56 2.73 -30.91 3.41
C ALA A 56 3.84 -30.16 4.17
N ASN A 57 4.17 -30.62 5.37
CA ASN A 57 5.16 -29.97 6.22
C ASN A 57 6.62 -30.28 5.88
N ARG A 58 6.90 -31.25 5.00
CA ARG A 58 8.27 -31.64 4.64
C ARG A 58 9.03 -30.49 3.97
N LYS A 59 10.31 -30.33 4.33
CA LYS A 59 11.17 -29.24 3.82
C LYS A 59 11.29 -29.26 2.30
N GLY A 60 11.36 -30.44 1.68
CA GLY A 60 11.44 -30.56 0.22
C GLY A 60 10.15 -30.16 -0.49
N ILE A 61 8.99 -30.58 0.03
CA ILE A 61 7.67 -30.20 -0.48
C ILE A 61 7.47 -28.69 -0.41
N LYS A 62 7.78 -28.04 0.72
CA LYS A 62 7.68 -26.57 0.86
C LYS A 62 8.58 -25.80 -0.11
N LYS A 63 9.69 -26.39 -0.55
CA LYS A 63 10.63 -25.76 -1.50
C LYS A 63 10.17 -25.85 -2.96
N LEU A 64 9.23 -26.73 -3.29
CA LEU A 64 8.79 -26.95 -4.67
C LEU A 64 8.18 -25.71 -5.30
N PHE A 65 7.33 -24.99 -4.57
CA PHE A 65 6.76 -23.74 -5.08
C PHE A 65 7.83 -22.67 -5.26
N LYS A 66 8.67 -22.44 -4.23
CA LYS A 66 9.68 -21.38 -4.24
C LYS A 66 10.77 -21.58 -5.30
N ASN A 67 11.20 -22.82 -5.52
CA ASN A 67 12.35 -23.10 -6.38
C ASN A 67 11.96 -23.49 -7.81
N TYR A 68 10.74 -24.02 -8.00
CA TYR A 68 10.32 -24.62 -9.27
C TYR A 68 8.92 -24.18 -9.72
N GLY A 69 8.23 -23.32 -8.99
CA GLY A 69 6.85 -22.91 -9.34
C GLY A 69 5.86 -24.06 -9.33
N ILE A 70 6.12 -25.13 -8.55
CA ILE A 70 5.26 -26.31 -8.48
C ILE A 70 4.33 -26.19 -7.26
N ILE A 71 3.02 -26.16 -7.52
CA ILE A 71 1.98 -26.19 -6.49
C ILE A 71 1.67 -27.65 -6.16
N VAL A 72 1.82 -28.00 -4.88
CA VAL A 72 1.52 -29.34 -4.37
C VAL A 72 0.12 -29.37 -3.78
N LEU A 73 -0.73 -30.22 -4.33
CA LEU A 73 -2.09 -30.48 -3.89
C LEU A 73 -2.15 -31.85 -3.23
N LEU A 74 -2.65 -31.91 -2.00
CA LEU A 74 -2.76 -33.15 -1.22
C LEU A 74 -4.23 -33.37 -0.93
N PHE A 75 -4.77 -34.52 -1.36
CA PHE A 75 -6.16 -34.87 -1.11
C PHE A 75 -6.28 -36.28 -0.57
N ASP A 76 -7.14 -36.44 0.44
CA ASP A 76 -7.65 -37.76 0.78
C ASP A 76 -8.65 -38.23 -0.29
N TYR A 77 -8.96 -39.53 -0.27
CA TYR A 77 -9.87 -40.17 -1.23
C TYR A 77 -11.25 -39.50 -1.31
N ASP A 78 -11.89 -39.23 -0.18
CA ASP A 78 -13.24 -38.67 -0.14
C ASP A 78 -13.24 -37.22 -0.62
N SER A 79 -12.24 -36.44 -0.22
CA SER A 79 -12.06 -35.06 -0.63
C SER A 79 -11.86 -34.91 -2.14
N LEU A 80 -11.00 -35.75 -2.73
CA LEU A 80 -10.73 -35.72 -4.18
C LEU A 80 -11.99 -36.13 -4.97
N LYS A 81 -12.62 -37.23 -4.55
CA LYS A 81 -13.85 -37.74 -5.16
C LYS A 81 -14.99 -36.73 -5.08
N TYR A 82 -15.14 -36.06 -3.94
CA TYR A 82 -16.12 -34.99 -3.77
C TYR A 82 -15.88 -33.87 -4.79
N LYS A 83 -14.65 -33.35 -4.87
CA LYS A 83 -14.33 -32.23 -5.76
C LYS A 83 -14.52 -32.60 -7.22
N PHE A 84 -14.10 -33.79 -7.61
CA PHE A 84 -14.31 -34.29 -8.96
C PHE A 84 -15.82 -34.36 -9.30
N LYS A 85 -16.63 -34.98 -8.43
CA LYS A 85 -18.09 -35.10 -8.58
C LYS A 85 -18.83 -33.76 -8.66
N HIS A 86 -18.30 -32.72 -8.05
CA HIS A 86 -18.93 -31.39 -8.01
C HIS A 86 -18.36 -30.42 -9.05
N GLY A 87 -17.56 -30.90 -10.01
CA GLY A 87 -17.13 -30.09 -11.15
C GLY A 87 -16.09 -29.03 -10.81
N TYR A 88 -15.23 -29.27 -9.82
CA TYR A 88 -14.15 -28.36 -9.47
C TYR A 88 -13.14 -28.25 -10.63
N PRO A 89 -12.99 -27.07 -11.27
CA PRO A 89 -12.27 -26.97 -12.53
C PRO A 89 -10.76 -27.17 -12.42
N LEU A 90 -10.13 -26.79 -11.31
CA LEU A 90 -8.69 -27.05 -11.12
C LEU A 90 -8.41 -28.55 -11.00
N ILE A 91 -9.25 -29.26 -10.26
CA ILE A 91 -9.14 -30.73 -10.13
C ILE A 91 -9.38 -31.39 -11.47
N GLU A 92 -10.36 -30.90 -12.25
CA GLU A 92 -10.60 -31.41 -13.60
C GLU A 92 -9.39 -31.25 -14.52
N LEU A 93 -8.70 -30.10 -14.45
CA LEU A 93 -7.52 -29.86 -15.26
C LEU A 93 -6.40 -30.85 -14.94
N ILE A 94 -6.17 -31.15 -13.66
CA ILE A 94 -5.01 -31.93 -13.20
C ILE A 94 -5.28 -33.43 -13.26
N TYR A 95 -6.48 -33.85 -12.83
CA TYR A 95 -6.86 -35.25 -12.66
C TYR A 95 -7.26 -35.89 -13.99
N GLN A 96 -6.27 -36.01 -14.89
CA GLN A 96 -6.37 -36.58 -16.23
C GLN A 96 -5.36 -37.73 -16.39
N GLU A 97 -5.69 -38.74 -17.18
CA GLU A 97 -4.82 -39.92 -17.38
C GLU A 97 -3.43 -39.55 -17.92
N GLU A 98 -3.35 -38.51 -18.76
CA GLU A 98 -2.10 -37.99 -19.32
C GLU A 98 -1.14 -37.42 -18.26
N HIS A 99 -1.68 -36.90 -17.15
CA HIS A 99 -0.88 -36.36 -16.04
C HIS A 99 -0.47 -37.41 -15.01
N LEU A 100 -0.99 -38.64 -15.07
CA LEU A 100 -0.66 -39.69 -14.10
C LEU A 100 0.81 -40.10 -14.23
N ILE A 101 1.60 -39.94 -13.17
CA ILE A 101 3.03 -40.30 -13.15
C ILE A 101 3.36 -41.44 -12.18
N TYR A 102 2.47 -41.76 -11.24
CA TYR A 102 2.60 -42.89 -10.33
C TYR A 102 1.22 -43.40 -9.91
N GLN A 103 1.09 -44.72 -9.80
CA GLN A 103 -0.07 -45.41 -9.26
C GLN A 103 0.39 -46.62 -8.45
N GLN A 104 -0.16 -46.78 -7.25
CA GLN A 104 0.10 -47.94 -6.38
C GLN A 104 -0.47 -49.22 -7.01
N ASP A 105 0.27 -50.33 -6.87
CA ASP A 105 -0.12 -51.63 -7.40
C ASP A 105 -1.44 -52.13 -6.79
N GLY A 106 -2.29 -52.72 -7.64
CA GLY A 106 -3.57 -53.33 -7.23
C GLY A 106 -4.74 -52.37 -7.07
N ILE A 107 -4.56 -51.07 -7.33
CA ILE A 107 -5.61 -50.06 -7.23
C ILE A 107 -5.99 -49.58 -8.62
N ASP A 108 -7.26 -49.74 -9.02
CA ASP A 108 -7.77 -49.27 -10.32
C ASP A 108 -8.76 -48.12 -10.16
N PHE A 109 -8.29 -46.89 -10.42
CA PHE A 109 -9.11 -45.67 -10.44
C PHE A 109 -9.44 -45.17 -11.86
N THR A 110 -9.27 -46.00 -12.90
CA THR A 110 -9.52 -45.63 -14.31
C THR A 110 -10.91 -45.05 -14.61
N LYS A 111 -11.91 -45.29 -13.74
CA LYS A 111 -13.27 -44.74 -13.89
C LYS A 111 -13.42 -43.25 -13.54
N LEU A 112 -12.54 -42.67 -12.72
CA LEU A 112 -12.63 -41.26 -12.36
C LEU A 112 -11.91 -40.37 -13.39
N ALA A 113 -10.78 -40.80 -13.95
CA ALA A 113 -9.93 -39.97 -14.82
C ALA A 113 -10.38 -39.87 -16.30
N THR A 114 -11.52 -40.44 -16.70
CA THR A 114 -11.92 -40.63 -18.10
C THR A 114 -13.22 -39.92 -18.51
N ARG A 115 -13.71 -38.95 -17.72
CA ARG A 115 -14.97 -38.25 -18.04
C ARG A 115 -14.83 -37.34 -19.26
N SER A 116 -15.88 -37.28 -20.07
CA SER A 116 -15.93 -36.39 -21.23
C SER A 116 -16.15 -34.93 -20.82
N PHE A 117 -15.68 -33.98 -21.65
CA PHE A 117 -15.95 -32.55 -21.43
C PHE A 117 -17.47 -32.26 -21.34
N LYS A 118 -18.32 -33.03 -22.03
CA LYS A 118 -19.78 -32.86 -21.98
C LYS A 118 -20.33 -33.14 -20.57
N GLU A 119 -19.83 -34.18 -19.91
CA GLU A 119 -20.21 -34.55 -18.54
C GLU A 119 -19.71 -33.52 -17.52
N PHE A 120 -18.46 -33.06 -17.67
CA PHE A 120 -17.89 -31.99 -16.86
C PHE A 120 -18.64 -30.66 -17.02
N LYS A 121 -18.98 -30.27 -18.25
CA LYS A 121 -19.59 -28.97 -18.57
C LYS A 121 -20.83 -28.68 -17.73
N ASN A 122 -21.67 -29.69 -17.47
CA ASN A 122 -22.87 -29.52 -16.66
C ASN A 122 -22.50 -29.22 -15.19
N GLN A 123 -21.59 -30.02 -14.60
CA GLN A 123 -21.15 -29.82 -13.22
C GLN A 123 -20.40 -28.49 -13.05
N TYR A 124 -19.52 -28.15 -13.99
CA TYR A 124 -18.84 -26.86 -14.03
C TYR A 124 -19.82 -25.68 -14.06
N SER A 125 -20.90 -25.80 -14.84
CA SER A 125 -21.92 -24.74 -14.92
C SER A 125 -22.64 -24.56 -13.58
N ILE A 126 -22.98 -25.66 -12.89
CA ILE A 126 -23.58 -25.62 -11.55
C ILE A 126 -22.62 -25.01 -10.52
N TYR A 127 -21.36 -25.45 -10.51
CA TYR A 127 -20.33 -24.92 -9.61
C TYR A 127 -20.12 -23.42 -9.81
N LYS A 128 -19.97 -23.01 -11.08
CA LYS A 128 -19.82 -21.60 -11.45
C LYS A 128 -21.06 -20.80 -11.05
N GLU A 129 -22.26 -21.31 -11.32
CA GLU A 129 -23.51 -20.60 -11.04
C GLU A 129 -23.75 -20.39 -9.55
N ARG A 130 -23.37 -21.34 -8.69
CA ARG A 130 -23.40 -21.16 -7.24
C ARG A 130 -22.66 -19.90 -6.80
N TYR A 131 -21.43 -19.69 -7.30
CA TYR A 131 -20.66 -18.47 -7.01
C TYR A 131 -21.43 -17.20 -7.38
N PHE A 132 -21.97 -17.13 -8.60
CA PHE A 132 -22.68 -15.93 -9.07
C PHE A 132 -23.99 -15.70 -8.30
N GLN A 133 -24.67 -16.76 -7.90
CA GLN A 133 -25.89 -16.67 -7.09
C GLN A 133 -25.56 -16.13 -5.68
N ASP A 134 -24.56 -16.70 -5.01
CA ASP A 134 -24.13 -16.27 -3.67
C ASP A 134 -23.61 -14.83 -3.70
N TYR A 135 -22.78 -14.49 -4.69
CA TYR A 135 -22.28 -13.12 -4.89
C TYR A 135 -23.44 -12.14 -5.12
N LYS A 136 -24.36 -12.45 -6.04
CA LYS A 136 -25.51 -11.60 -6.33
C LYS A 136 -26.39 -11.37 -5.10
N LEU A 137 -26.60 -12.41 -4.29
CA LEU A 137 -27.35 -12.30 -3.04
C LEU A 137 -26.67 -11.30 -2.10
N LEU A 138 -25.38 -11.50 -1.80
CA LEU A 138 -24.63 -10.63 -0.92
C LEU A 138 -24.54 -9.18 -1.44
N SER A 139 -24.27 -8.97 -2.73
CA SER A 139 -24.25 -7.63 -3.31
C SER A 139 -25.61 -6.93 -3.21
N THR A 140 -26.71 -7.67 -3.39
CA THR A 140 -28.07 -7.14 -3.22
C THR A 140 -28.32 -6.73 -1.78
N GLU A 141 -27.90 -7.56 -0.81
CA GLU A 141 -28.00 -7.23 0.62
C GLU A 141 -27.16 -6.01 0.97
N ILE A 142 -25.91 -5.91 0.50
CA ILE A 142 -25.04 -4.75 0.73
C ILE A 142 -25.73 -3.47 0.28
N ASN A 143 -26.27 -3.44 -0.95
CA ASN A 143 -26.94 -2.26 -1.48
C ASN A 143 -28.21 -1.91 -0.69
N LYS A 144 -28.97 -2.93 -0.27
CA LYS A 144 -30.13 -2.73 0.62
C LYS A 144 -29.71 -2.08 1.94
N TYR A 145 -28.71 -2.61 2.62
CA TYR A 145 -28.28 -2.08 3.93
C TYR A 145 -27.59 -0.71 3.81
N LYS A 146 -26.89 -0.42 2.70
CA LYS A 146 -26.42 0.93 2.39
C LYS A 146 -27.58 1.93 2.29
N SER A 147 -28.67 1.56 1.61
CA SER A 147 -29.85 2.44 1.48
C SER A 147 -30.61 2.67 2.80
N LEU A 148 -30.40 1.80 3.78
CA LEU A 148 -30.98 1.89 5.12
C LEU A 148 -30.04 2.56 6.13
N ASP A 149 -28.87 3.04 5.68
CA ASP A 149 -27.81 3.60 6.54
C ASP A 149 -27.36 2.65 7.68
N ALA A 150 -27.44 1.35 7.43
CA ALA A 150 -27.09 0.32 8.39
C ALA A 150 -25.60 -0.03 8.30
N ILE A 151 -24.74 0.91 8.68
CA ILE A 151 -23.28 0.87 8.44
C ILE A 151 -22.66 -0.44 8.96
N SER A 152 -22.96 -0.83 10.19
CA SER A 152 -22.45 -2.07 10.80
C SER A 152 -22.79 -3.30 9.97
N SER A 153 -24.02 -3.39 9.45
CA SER A 153 -24.45 -4.52 8.62
C SER A 153 -23.71 -4.54 7.27
N VAL A 154 -23.44 -3.39 6.69
CA VAL A 154 -22.67 -3.29 5.43
C VAL A 154 -21.25 -3.84 5.61
N PHE A 155 -20.56 -3.50 6.71
CA PHE A 155 -19.22 -4.03 7.00
C PHE A 155 -19.20 -5.54 7.21
N LEU A 156 -20.17 -6.09 7.96
CA LEU A 156 -20.29 -7.54 8.14
C LEU A 156 -20.60 -8.27 6.82
N LEU A 157 -21.33 -7.64 5.92
CA LEU A 157 -21.58 -8.19 4.58
C LEU A 157 -20.35 -8.11 3.68
N TYR A 158 -19.57 -7.03 3.74
CA TYR A 158 -18.28 -6.97 3.04
C TYR A 158 -17.31 -8.05 3.49
N GLU A 159 -17.26 -8.34 4.80
CA GLU A 159 -16.49 -9.47 5.31
C GLU A 159 -16.90 -10.79 4.64
N ARG A 160 -18.20 -11.09 4.61
CA ARG A 160 -18.76 -12.31 3.97
C ARG A 160 -18.46 -12.37 2.47
N VAL A 161 -18.52 -11.24 1.76
CA VAL A 161 -18.16 -11.17 0.34
C VAL A 161 -16.69 -11.46 0.14
N LEU A 162 -15.81 -10.91 0.97
CA LEU A 162 -14.38 -11.19 0.91
C LEU A 162 -14.08 -12.66 1.25
N GLU A 163 -14.76 -13.24 2.23
CA GLU A 163 -14.67 -14.67 2.55
C GLU A 163 -15.08 -15.55 1.35
N LEU A 164 -16.20 -15.21 0.70
CA LEU A 164 -16.67 -15.89 -0.52
C LEU A 164 -15.64 -15.79 -1.63
N HIS A 165 -15.10 -14.59 -1.88
CA HIS A 165 -14.09 -14.39 -2.92
C HIS A 165 -12.83 -15.19 -2.66
N LEU A 166 -12.28 -15.12 -1.45
CA LEU A 166 -11.09 -15.87 -1.07
C LEU A 166 -11.37 -17.38 -1.12
N GLN A 167 -12.56 -17.84 -0.73
CA GLN A 167 -12.93 -19.25 -0.83
C GLN A 167 -12.83 -19.75 -2.26
N TYR A 168 -13.42 -19.04 -3.22
CA TYR A 168 -13.37 -19.44 -4.62
C TYR A 168 -11.98 -19.27 -5.22
N LEU A 169 -11.23 -18.21 -4.88
CA LEU A 169 -9.84 -18.08 -5.34
C LEU A 169 -8.96 -19.22 -4.82
N GLU A 170 -9.06 -19.56 -3.54
CA GLU A 170 -8.36 -20.69 -2.94
C GLU A 170 -8.71 -22.02 -3.63
N GLU A 171 -9.99 -22.28 -3.90
CA GLU A 171 -10.42 -23.46 -4.65
C GLU A 171 -9.91 -23.47 -6.10
N LEU A 172 -9.83 -22.32 -6.76
CA LEU A 172 -9.42 -22.19 -8.17
C LEU A 172 -7.90 -22.17 -8.39
N TYR A 173 -7.11 -21.81 -7.37
CA TYR A 173 -5.64 -21.80 -7.43
C TYR A 173 -5.00 -22.98 -6.69
N VAL A 174 -5.56 -23.39 -5.55
CA VAL A 174 -4.97 -24.35 -4.61
C VAL A 174 -5.89 -25.56 -4.38
N GLY A 175 -7.10 -25.57 -4.93
CA GLY A 175 -8.00 -26.72 -4.87
C GLY A 175 -8.63 -26.99 -3.50
N HIS A 176 -8.28 -26.25 -2.44
CA HIS A 176 -8.84 -26.37 -1.10
C HIS A 176 -8.95 -25.00 -0.43
N ILE A 177 -9.80 -24.92 0.61
CA ILE A 177 -10.09 -23.69 1.35
C ILE A 177 -9.25 -23.67 2.63
N SER A 178 -8.72 -22.51 3.00
CA SER A 178 -7.99 -22.35 4.28
C SER A 178 -8.94 -21.92 5.41
N SER A 179 -9.87 -22.79 5.79
CA SER A 179 -10.97 -22.45 6.72
C SER A 179 -10.53 -22.05 8.14
N ASN A 180 -9.34 -22.48 8.57
CA ASN A 180 -8.82 -22.19 9.90
C ASN A 180 -8.00 -20.88 9.94
N SER A 181 -7.81 -20.23 8.79
CA SER A 181 -7.03 -19.00 8.67
C SER A 181 -7.94 -17.78 8.62
N ASN A 182 -7.50 -16.68 9.25
CA ASN A 182 -8.22 -15.41 9.14
C ASN A 182 -8.04 -14.76 7.76
N LEU A 183 -8.83 -13.74 7.46
CA LEU A 183 -8.78 -13.04 6.17
C LEU A 183 -7.39 -12.53 5.80
N HIS A 184 -6.63 -11.98 6.77
CA HIS A 184 -5.27 -11.51 6.51
C HIS A 184 -4.35 -12.63 6.02
N GLN A 185 -4.37 -13.76 6.71
CA GLN A 185 -3.56 -14.94 6.35
C GLN A 185 -3.96 -15.50 4.99
N ARG A 186 -5.27 -15.55 4.70
CA ARG A 186 -5.82 -16.04 3.44
C ARG A 186 -5.43 -15.14 2.26
N ILE A 187 -5.52 -13.81 2.40
CA ILE A 187 -5.05 -12.83 1.40
C ILE A 187 -3.56 -13.01 1.13
N LYS A 188 -2.73 -13.10 2.19
CA LYS A 188 -1.28 -13.29 2.05
C LYS A 188 -0.93 -14.63 1.40
N ALA A 189 -1.71 -15.68 1.65
CA ALA A 189 -1.51 -16.99 1.05
C ALA A 189 -1.84 -16.98 -0.45
N ILE A 190 -2.99 -16.41 -0.84
CA ILE A 190 -3.43 -16.39 -2.25
C ILE A 190 -2.59 -15.43 -3.10
N SER A 191 -2.06 -14.36 -2.50
CA SER A 191 -1.20 -13.37 -3.16
C SER A 191 0.10 -13.95 -3.72
N LYS A 192 0.52 -15.13 -3.23
CA LYS A 192 1.68 -15.86 -3.77
C LYS A 192 1.47 -16.33 -5.20
N PHE A 193 0.21 -16.50 -5.62
CA PHE A 193 -0.16 -16.99 -6.95
C PHE A 193 -0.49 -15.85 -7.90
N ASN A 194 -1.02 -14.74 -7.39
CA ASN A 194 -1.23 -13.52 -8.15
C ASN A 194 -0.92 -12.31 -7.27
N SER A 195 0.21 -11.65 -7.54
CA SER A 195 0.67 -10.48 -6.79
C SER A 195 -0.24 -9.26 -6.94
N GLU A 196 -1.07 -9.19 -7.98
CA GLU A 196 -2.09 -8.15 -8.11
C GLU A 196 -3.12 -8.22 -7.00
N ILE A 197 -3.40 -9.41 -6.45
CA ILE A 197 -4.31 -9.54 -5.29
C ILE A 197 -3.74 -8.79 -4.09
N GLU A 198 -2.43 -8.89 -3.83
CA GLU A 198 -1.81 -8.17 -2.71
C GLU A 198 -1.88 -6.66 -2.89
N SER A 199 -1.77 -6.18 -4.14
CA SER A 199 -1.87 -4.75 -4.47
C SER A 199 -3.25 -4.15 -4.17
N LEU A 200 -4.29 -4.98 -4.01
CA LEU A 200 -5.62 -4.52 -3.61
C LEU A 200 -5.70 -4.18 -2.11
N PHE A 201 -4.75 -4.64 -1.29
CA PHE A 201 -4.83 -4.52 0.15
C PHE A 201 -3.63 -3.76 0.69
N LEU A 202 -3.87 -2.53 1.15
CA LEU A 202 -2.83 -1.76 1.82
C LEU A 202 -2.43 -2.44 3.14
N LYS A 203 -1.13 -2.72 3.30
CA LYS A 203 -0.57 -3.26 4.54
C LYS A 203 -0.64 -2.23 5.66
N ARG A 204 -1.17 -2.65 6.81
CA ARG A 204 -1.07 -1.89 8.07
C ARG A 204 0.25 -2.20 8.78
N ASN A 205 0.66 -3.46 8.75
CA ASN A 205 1.94 -3.98 9.24
C ASN A 205 2.28 -5.27 8.46
N GLU A 206 3.25 -6.07 8.93
CA GLU A 206 3.68 -7.29 8.24
C GLU A 206 2.62 -8.43 8.22
N GLU A 207 1.63 -8.34 9.11
CA GLU A 207 0.62 -9.36 9.36
C GLU A 207 -0.80 -8.91 8.99
N GLU A 208 -1.08 -7.61 9.06
CA GLU A 208 -2.42 -7.04 8.89
C GLU A 208 -2.55 -6.13 7.67
N TYR A 209 -3.75 -6.10 7.11
CA TYR A 209 -4.19 -5.24 6.02
C TYR A 209 -5.22 -4.24 6.55
N TYR A 210 -5.15 -3.00 6.09
CA TYR A 210 -5.93 -1.88 6.62
C TYR A 210 -7.45 -2.12 6.58
N LEU A 211 -8.00 -2.50 5.42
CA LEU A 211 -9.46 -2.71 5.27
C LEU A 211 -9.98 -3.87 6.14
N ILE A 212 -9.18 -4.93 6.28
CA ILE A 212 -9.56 -6.06 7.12
C ILE A 212 -9.51 -5.68 8.60
N ALA A 213 -8.50 -4.91 9.02
CA ALA A 213 -8.43 -4.37 10.38
C ALA A 213 -9.60 -3.40 10.67
N LEU A 214 -10.08 -2.66 9.66
CA LEU A 214 -11.25 -1.79 9.80
C LEU A 214 -12.53 -2.59 10.10
N ILE A 215 -12.73 -3.75 9.47
CA ILE A 215 -13.84 -4.66 9.79
C ILE A 215 -13.75 -5.09 11.26
N SER A 216 -12.57 -5.49 11.74
CA SER A 216 -12.37 -5.89 13.15
C SER A 216 -12.72 -4.74 14.12
N ARG A 217 -12.30 -3.50 13.81
CA ARG A 217 -12.65 -2.31 14.61
C ARG A 217 -14.16 -2.05 14.64
N VAL A 218 -14.86 -2.28 13.53
CA VAL A 218 -16.32 -2.17 13.47
C VAL A 218 -16.98 -3.22 14.36
N LYS A 219 -16.49 -4.46 14.37
CA LYS A 219 -16.99 -5.51 15.28
C LYS A 219 -16.80 -5.14 16.75
N GLU A 220 -15.61 -4.67 17.12
CA GLU A 220 -15.33 -4.18 18.48
C GLU A 220 -16.26 -3.02 18.87
N ALA A 221 -16.53 -2.09 17.95
CA ALA A 221 -17.48 -1.01 18.20
C ALA A 221 -18.91 -1.51 18.41
N ILE A 222 -19.36 -2.53 17.67
CA ILE A 222 -20.67 -3.17 17.87
C ILE A 222 -20.75 -3.82 19.26
N GLU A 223 -19.71 -4.54 19.67
CA GLU A 223 -19.66 -5.22 20.98
C GLU A 223 -19.63 -4.23 22.16
N GLU A 224 -19.03 -3.05 21.95
CA GLU A 224 -18.95 -1.98 22.94
C GLU A 224 -20.12 -0.97 22.86
N ASP A 225 -21.14 -1.23 22.03
CA ASP A 225 -22.26 -0.31 21.76
C ASP A 225 -21.81 1.12 21.37
N ARG A 226 -20.71 1.23 20.62
CA ARG A 226 -20.17 2.50 20.10
C ARG A 226 -20.70 2.83 18.72
N GLU A 227 -20.86 4.12 18.45
CA GLU A 227 -21.23 4.62 17.13
C GLU A 227 -20.12 4.38 16.10
N ILE A 228 -20.52 4.10 14.84
CA ILE A 228 -19.63 3.73 13.75
C ILE A 228 -19.85 4.69 12.58
N TYR A 229 -18.81 5.45 12.23
CA TYR A 229 -18.83 6.48 11.21
C TYR A 229 -17.74 6.22 10.16
N TYR A 230 -17.94 5.23 9.30
CA TYR A 230 -16.97 4.84 8.25
C TYR A 230 -17.65 4.55 6.90
N HIS A 231 -18.78 5.19 6.62
CA HIS A 231 -19.52 4.99 5.38
C HIS A 231 -18.70 5.46 4.15
N GLU A 232 -17.79 6.42 4.34
CA GLU A 232 -16.87 6.95 3.34
C GLU A 232 -15.88 5.90 2.82
N CYS A 233 -15.67 4.81 3.58
CA CYS A 233 -14.82 3.70 3.17
C CYS A 233 -15.53 2.69 2.24
N PHE A 234 -16.84 2.81 2.02
CA PHE A 234 -17.61 1.81 1.25
C PHE A 234 -17.13 1.66 -0.18
N GLU A 235 -16.68 2.74 -0.82
CA GLU A 235 -16.14 2.68 -2.18
C GLU A 235 -14.84 1.88 -2.24
N ALA A 236 -13.96 2.00 -1.24
CA ALA A 236 -12.75 1.21 -1.17
C ALA A 236 -13.04 -0.29 -1.10
N PHE A 237 -14.00 -0.72 -0.28
CA PHE A 237 -14.44 -2.11 -0.24
C PHE A 237 -15.06 -2.55 -1.58
N ASN A 238 -15.89 -1.70 -2.19
CA ASN A 238 -16.50 -1.96 -3.48
C ASN A 238 -15.44 -2.18 -4.58
N ASN A 239 -14.38 -1.37 -4.59
CA ASN A 239 -13.30 -1.50 -5.58
C ASN A 239 -12.52 -2.81 -5.38
N VAL A 240 -12.21 -3.17 -4.14
CA VAL A 240 -11.53 -4.42 -3.81
C VAL A 240 -12.39 -5.63 -4.19
N GLU A 241 -13.66 -5.68 -3.77
CA GLU A 241 -14.53 -6.81 -4.07
C GLU A 241 -14.78 -6.97 -5.58
N ASN A 242 -15.02 -5.88 -6.31
CA ASN A 242 -15.23 -5.96 -7.76
C ASN A 242 -13.99 -6.48 -8.48
N THR A 243 -12.80 -6.09 -8.03
CA THR A 243 -11.55 -6.58 -8.63
C THR A 243 -11.31 -8.05 -8.33
N LEU A 244 -11.56 -8.50 -7.08
CA LEU A 244 -11.51 -9.92 -6.73
C LEU A 244 -12.54 -10.75 -7.50
N HIS A 245 -13.75 -10.21 -7.67
CA HIS A 245 -14.80 -10.82 -8.49
C HIS A 245 -14.30 -11.05 -9.93
N ASN A 246 -13.67 -10.05 -10.53
CA ASN A 246 -13.07 -10.16 -11.87
C ASN A 246 -11.98 -11.22 -11.93
N PHE A 247 -11.07 -11.30 -10.93
CA PHE A 247 -10.08 -12.36 -10.87
C PHE A 247 -10.70 -13.76 -10.86
N ILE A 248 -11.80 -13.94 -10.13
CA ILE A 248 -12.54 -15.22 -10.11
C ILE A 248 -13.13 -15.52 -11.49
N GLN A 249 -13.78 -14.53 -12.12
CA GLN A 249 -14.33 -14.72 -13.47
C GLN A 249 -13.27 -15.11 -14.50
N ASP A 250 -12.12 -14.43 -14.47
CA ASP A 250 -11.06 -14.65 -15.42
C ASP A 250 -10.36 -15.99 -15.17
N ARG A 251 -10.20 -16.38 -13.91
CA ARG A 251 -9.72 -17.70 -13.55
C ARG A 251 -10.69 -18.80 -14.01
N PHE A 252 -12.00 -18.61 -13.84
CA PHE A 252 -13.01 -19.52 -14.39
C PHE A 252 -12.89 -19.69 -15.91
N LYS A 253 -12.74 -18.59 -16.66
CA LYS A 253 -12.56 -18.61 -18.12
C LYS A 253 -11.27 -19.33 -18.49
N SER A 254 -10.18 -19.03 -17.80
CA SER A 254 -8.85 -19.59 -18.05
C SER A 254 -8.81 -21.10 -17.86
N LEU A 255 -9.30 -21.61 -16.72
CA LEU A 255 -9.38 -23.05 -16.46
C LEU A 255 -10.29 -23.76 -17.47
N LYS A 256 -11.47 -23.20 -17.78
CA LYS A 256 -12.37 -23.76 -18.79
C LYS A 256 -11.71 -23.86 -20.16
N ARG A 257 -10.91 -22.86 -20.55
CA ARG A 257 -10.18 -22.84 -21.82
C ARG A 257 -9.15 -23.97 -21.86
N LEU A 258 -8.37 -24.14 -20.80
CA LEU A 258 -7.35 -25.18 -20.72
C LEU A 258 -7.93 -26.59 -20.74
N ILE A 259 -9.04 -26.82 -20.02
CA ILE A 259 -9.72 -28.12 -20.02
C ILE A 259 -10.29 -28.46 -21.41
N LYS A 260 -10.77 -27.44 -22.14
CA LYS A 260 -11.31 -27.63 -23.51
C LYS A 260 -10.24 -27.83 -24.57
N TYR A 261 -9.15 -27.10 -24.44
CA TYR A 261 -8.08 -27.00 -25.43
C TYR A 261 -6.74 -27.19 -24.71
N PRO A 262 -6.39 -28.44 -24.35
CA PRO A 262 -5.07 -28.76 -23.84
C PRO A 262 -4.04 -28.42 -24.94
N THR A 263 -3.38 -27.26 -24.76
CA THR A 263 -2.32 -26.61 -25.58
C THR A 263 -2.65 -25.94 -26.92
N VAL A 264 -2.40 -24.61 -27.00
CA VAL A 264 -1.44 -23.93 -27.92
C VAL A 264 -0.92 -22.67 -27.18
N ILE A 265 0.40 -22.50 -27.17
CA ILE A 265 1.17 -21.48 -26.45
C ILE A 265 0.97 -20.08 -27.08
N PRO A 266 0.65 -19.02 -26.32
CA PRO A 266 1.04 -17.67 -26.67
C PRO A 266 2.50 -17.49 -26.21
N THR A 267 3.42 -17.33 -27.15
CA THR A 267 4.78 -16.87 -26.91
C THR A 267 4.70 -15.50 -26.24
N VAL A 268 5.09 -15.40 -24.98
CA VAL A 268 5.29 -14.10 -24.34
C VAL A 268 6.58 -13.52 -24.92
N ALA A 269 6.44 -12.38 -25.59
CA ALA A 269 7.56 -11.63 -26.12
C ALA A 269 8.55 -11.31 -24.99
N GLU A 270 9.82 -11.65 -25.20
CA GLU A 270 10.91 -11.11 -24.38
C GLU A 270 10.88 -9.59 -24.50
N VAL A 271 10.53 -8.92 -23.41
CA VAL A 271 10.71 -7.48 -23.30
C VAL A 271 12.20 -7.25 -23.09
N THR A 272 12.90 -7.01 -24.20
CA THR A 272 14.24 -6.41 -24.18
C THR A 272 14.14 -5.03 -23.53
N ILE A 273 14.66 -4.91 -22.30
CA ILE A 273 14.91 -3.62 -21.67
C ILE A 273 16.21 -3.08 -22.26
N GLU A 274 16.10 -2.06 -23.09
CA GLU A 274 17.25 -1.29 -23.57
C GLU A 274 17.91 -0.55 -22.41
N LEU A 275 19.05 -1.08 -21.94
CA LEU A 275 19.99 -0.38 -21.07
C LEU A 275 20.93 0.45 -21.94
N ASN A 276 20.54 1.69 -22.19
CA ASN A 276 21.47 2.81 -22.41
C ASN A 276 20.65 4.11 -22.44
N LYS A 277 20.39 4.68 -21.27
CA LYS A 277 19.93 6.07 -21.16
C LYS A 277 21.02 6.86 -20.45
N GLN A 278 21.36 8.02 -21.02
CA GLN A 278 21.99 9.09 -20.25
C GLN A 278 21.07 9.42 -19.08
N ASP A 279 21.63 9.54 -17.87
CA ASP A 279 20.86 9.86 -16.68
C ASP A 279 20.03 11.12 -16.90
N THR A 280 18.70 10.97 -16.91
CA THR A 280 17.78 12.10 -16.94
C THR A 280 17.79 12.82 -15.58
N PHE A 281 17.25 14.03 -15.52
CA PHE A 281 17.08 14.78 -14.27
C PHE A 281 16.38 13.93 -13.18
N ASN A 282 15.36 13.17 -13.57
CA ASN A 282 14.62 12.29 -12.66
C ASN A 282 15.49 11.11 -12.21
N ASP A 283 16.29 10.52 -13.09
CA ASP A 283 17.16 9.38 -12.75
C ASP A 283 18.14 9.76 -11.63
N ILE A 284 18.69 10.97 -11.65
CA ILE A 284 19.57 11.49 -10.58
C ILE A 284 18.82 11.60 -9.23
N ILE A 285 17.59 12.09 -9.24
CA ILE A 285 16.77 12.19 -8.02
C ILE A 285 16.50 10.79 -7.47
N ILE A 286 16.08 9.88 -8.34
CA ILE A 286 15.74 8.49 -7.98
C ILE A 286 16.97 7.79 -7.39
N GLU A 287 18.12 7.87 -8.07
CA GLU A 287 19.38 7.28 -7.61
C GLU A 287 19.76 7.77 -6.21
N ARG A 288 19.72 9.08 -5.97
CA ARG A 288 20.04 9.67 -4.65
C ARG A 288 19.07 9.24 -3.56
N CYS A 289 17.79 9.20 -3.88
CA CYS A 289 16.76 8.73 -2.95
C CYS A 289 17.00 7.26 -2.56
N LEU A 290 17.21 6.38 -3.55
CA LEU A 290 17.38 4.93 -3.33
C LEU A 290 18.71 4.58 -2.66
N ASN A 291 19.79 5.32 -2.95
CA ASN A 291 21.07 5.17 -2.27
C ASN A 291 20.98 5.48 -0.77
N GLN A 292 20.07 6.38 -0.38
CA GLN A 292 19.87 6.75 1.01
C GLN A 292 18.86 5.86 1.73
N ASN A 293 17.82 5.39 1.03
CA ASN A 293 16.81 4.49 1.59
C ASN A 293 16.28 3.50 0.55
N GLN A 294 16.61 2.22 0.73
CA GLN A 294 16.13 1.13 -0.14
C GLN A 294 14.66 0.76 0.09
N ARG A 295 14.00 1.32 1.11
CA ARG A 295 12.59 1.06 1.45
C ARG A 295 11.62 2.07 0.84
N ILE A 296 12.07 2.83 -0.16
CA ILE A 296 11.19 3.73 -0.93
C ILE A 296 10.30 2.89 -1.83
N GLU A 297 9.00 3.09 -1.69
CA GLU A 297 7.98 2.49 -2.54
C GLU A 297 7.74 3.34 -3.78
N GLU A 298 7.53 4.64 -3.61
CA GLU A 298 7.15 5.55 -4.70
C GLU A 298 7.75 6.95 -4.50
N ILE A 299 8.05 7.63 -5.60
CA ILE A 299 8.48 9.04 -5.59
C ILE A 299 7.62 9.82 -6.59
N TYR A 300 7.08 10.95 -6.13
CA TYR A 300 6.29 11.87 -6.92
C TYR A 300 6.95 13.24 -6.98
N LEU A 301 7.21 13.75 -8.17
CA LEU A 301 7.56 15.15 -8.40
C LEU A 301 6.29 15.87 -8.84
N TYR A 302 5.67 16.61 -7.92
CA TYR A 302 4.31 17.12 -8.13
C TYR A 302 4.25 18.61 -8.43
N LYS A 303 5.33 19.35 -8.21
CA LYS A 303 5.40 20.76 -8.58
C LYS A 303 6.84 21.22 -8.80
N THR A 304 6.99 22.10 -9.78
CA THR A 304 8.22 22.86 -10.03
C THR A 304 7.86 24.34 -10.06
N LEU A 305 8.61 25.16 -9.30
CA LEU A 305 8.43 26.60 -9.25
C LEU A 305 9.73 27.30 -9.64
N ILE A 306 9.67 28.23 -10.58
CA ILE A 306 10.83 29.00 -11.04
C ILE A 306 10.72 30.42 -10.47
N LEU A 307 11.68 30.81 -9.64
CA LEU A 307 11.77 32.11 -8.97
C LEU A 307 13.07 32.80 -9.36
N GLY A 308 13.04 33.57 -10.44
CA GLY A 308 14.24 34.21 -11.00
C GLY A 308 15.28 33.16 -11.39
N ASN A 309 16.43 33.17 -10.70
CA ASN A 309 17.53 32.23 -10.95
C ASN A 309 17.45 30.93 -10.12
N GLN A 310 16.44 30.79 -9.26
CA GLN A 310 16.26 29.59 -8.44
C GLN A 310 15.09 28.76 -8.97
N THR A 311 15.27 27.44 -9.03
CA THR A 311 14.19 26.49 -9.31
C THR A 311 13.93 25.65 -8.07
N ILE A 312 12.67 25.54 -7.66
CA ILE A 312 12.25 24.74 -6.51
C ILE A 312 11.47 23.53 -7.01
N TYR A 313 11.87 22.34 -6.58
CA TYR A 313 11.22 21.08 -6.87
C TYR A 313 10.55 20.54 -5.61
N TYR A 314 9.27 20.20 -5.70
CA TYR A 314 8.49 19.65 -4.60
C TYR A 314 8.25 18.16 -4.82
N LEU A 315 8.72 17.36 -3.86
CA LEU A 315 8.71 15.91 -3.92
C LEU A 315 7.86 15.34 -2.79
N LEU A 316 7.05 14.32 -3.11
CA LEU A 316 6.48 13.40 -2.13
C LEU A 316 7.20 12.06 -2.26
N ILE A 317 7.81 11.60 -1.18
CA ILE A 317 8.43 10.28 -1.08
C ILE A 317 7.54 9.40 -0.21
N ILE A 318 7.14 8.26 -0.75
CA ILE A 318 6.42 7.24 -0.02
C ILE A 318 7.38 6.10 0.29
N GLY A 319 7.65 5.87 1.57
CA GLY A 319 8.57 4.82 2.00
C GLY A 319 8.71 4.73 3.51
N ASP A 320 9.19 3.58 3.98
CA ASP A 320 9.38 3.32 5.41
C ASP A 320 10.66 3.98 5.95
N LYS A 321 10.64 4.38 7.23
CA LYS A 321 11.79 4.91 7.99
C LYS A 321 12.48 6.15 7.41
N PHE A 322 11.73 7.19 7.07
CA PHE A 322 12.31 8.53 6.83
C PHE A 322 12.38 9.36 8.11
N ALA A 323 13.59 9.50 8.67
CA ALA A 323 13.86 10.46 9.73
C ALA A 323 14.08 11.87 9.14
N ASN A 324 13.78 12.92 9.91
CA ASN A 324 13.96 14.31 9.46
C ASN A 324 15.41 14.62 9.04
N GLU A 325 16.41 14.03 9.71
CA GLU A 325 17.81 14.19 9.35
C GLU A 325 18.13 13.58 7.98
N GLN A 326 17.50 12.45 7.65
CA GLN A 326 17.65 11.84 6.34
C GLN A 326 17.06 12.75 5.25
N ILE A 327 15.89 13.31 5.49
CA ILE A 327 15.28 14.27 4.54
C ILE A 327 16.22 15.46 4.30
N LYS A 328 16.74 16.08 5.38
CA LYS A 328 17.69 17.20 5.27
C LYS A 328 18.97 16.84 4.52
N ASN A 329 19.52 15.66 4.79
CA ASN A 329 20.71 15.17 4.09
C ASN A 329 20.43 14.94 2.60
N LEU A 330 19.24 14.44 2.26
CA LEU A 330 18.81 14.23 0.89
C LEU A 330 18.63 15.55 0.14
N GLU A 331 17.92 16.52 0.74
CA GLU A 331 17.76 17.87 0.19
C GLU A 331 19.14 18.52 -0.09
N SER A 332 20.06 18.44 0.88
CA SER A 332 21.42 19.00 0.75
C SER A 332 22.23 18.29 -0.34
N SER A 333 22.16 16.96 -0.38
CA SER A 333 22.82 16.11 -1.38
C SER A 333 22.36 16.42 -2.80
N LEU A 334 21.05 16.64 -2.99
CA LEU A 334 20.48 17.03 -4.28
C LEU A 334 20.89 18.47 -4.65
N GLN A 335 20.82 19.41 -3.71
CA GLN A 335 21.29 20.78 -3.93
C GLN A 335 22.75 20.84 -4.39
N ASP A 336 23.64 20.08 -3.73
CA ASP A 336 25.06 20.03 -4.07
C ASP A 336 25.28 19.44 -5.47
N LYS A 337 24.49 18.43 -5.87
CA LYS A 337 24.56 17.83 -7.21
C LYS A 337 24.13 18.81 -8.31
N PHE A 338 23.21 19.72 -8.01
CA PHE A 338 22.68 20.72 -8.96
C PHE A 338 23.23 22.13 -8.71
N ASN A 339 24.49 22.24 -8.29
CA ASN A 339 25.24 23.50 -8.11
C ASN A 339 24.53 24.56 -7.24
N LYS A 340 23.66 24.14 -6.31
CA LYS A 340 22.87 25.00 -5.40
C LYS A 340 21.93 26.00 -6.09
N GLN A 341 21.69 25.85 -7.40
CA GLN A 341 20.70 26.64 -8.13
C GLN A 341 19.28 26.09 -7.97
N MET A 342 19.19 24.82 -7.56
CA MET A 342 17.94 24.10 -7.38
C MET A 342 17.71 23.82 -5.91
N ASN A 343 16.51 24.09 -5.42
CA ASN A 343 16.05 23.74 -4.09
C ASN A 343 15.09 22.56 -4.17
N PHE A 344 15.16 21.68 -3.19
CA PHE A 344 14.29 20.51 -3.08
C PHE A 344 13.52 20.61 -1.77
N VAL A 345 12.20 20.45 -1.86
CA VAL A 345 11.30 20.40 -0.71
C VAL A 345 10.70 19.01 -0.69
N ILE A 346 11.11 18.21 0.29
CA ILE A 346 10.74 16.80 0.36
C ILE A 346 9.77 16.58 1.51
N ILE A 347 8.59 16.04 1.19
CA ILE A 347 7.65 15.48 2.16
C ILE A 347 7.79 13.96 2.08
N ALA A 348 7.95 13.29 3.22
CA ALA A 348 8.07 11.85 3.26
C ALA A 348 7.12 11.25 4.30
N HIS A 349 6.36 10.23 3.88
CA HIS A 349 5.40 9.49 4.71
C HIS A 349 5.34 8.02 4.30
N THR A 350 4.81 7.17 5.17
CA THR A 350 4.43 5.80 4.80
C THR A 350 3.04 5.81 4.18
N LYS A 351 2.73 4.84 3.29
CA LYS A 351 1.35 4.72 2.75
C LYS A 351 0.32 4.54 3.86
N ILE A 352 0.64 3.74 4.88
CA ILE A 352 -0.27 3.51 6.00
C ILE A 352 -0.54 4.79 6.79
N TRP A 353 0.47 5.65 6.99
CA TRP A 353 0.26 6.95 7.63
C TRP A 353 -0.69 7.82 6.80
N ILE A 354 -0.46 7.91 5.49
CA ILE A 354 -1.35 8.67 4.58
C ILE A 354 -2.78 8.11 4.67
N GLN A 355 -2.93 6.79 4.62
CA GLN A 355 -4.23 6.11 4.72
C GLN A 355 -4.98 6.46 6.01
N THR A 356 -4.28 6.54 7.14
CA THR A 356 -4.90 6.90 8.43
C THR A 356 -5.23 8.37 8.55
N GLU A 357 -4.57 9.24 7.76
CA GLU A 357 -4.74 10.69 7.78
C GLU A 357 -5.64 11.21 6.66
N LEU A 358 -6.25 10.35 5.84
CA LEU A 358 -7.12 10.77 4.74
C LEU A 358 -8.29 11.64 5.21
N TYR A 359 -8.82 11.40 6.41
CA TYR A 359 -9.90 12.22 6.96
C TYR A 359 -9.54 13.71 7.03
N SER A 360 -8.28 14.07 7.28
CA SER A 360 -7.83 15.47 7.33
C SER A 360 -7.15 15.90 6.02
N SER A 361 -6.30 15.05 5.47
CA SER A 361 -5.29 15.42 4.48
C SER A 361 -5.52 14.83 3.09
N GLN A 362 -6.68 14.22 2.82
CA GLN A 362 -6.92 13.52 1.55
C GLN A 362 -6.74 14.43 0.33
N ASP A 363 -7.32 15.63 0.32
CA ASP A 363 -7.23 16.53 -0.85
C ASP A 363 -5.78 16.82 -1.25
N PHE A 364 -4.93 17.11 -0.26
CA PHE A 364 -3.51 17.33 -0.48
C PHE A 364 -2.83 16.13 -1.14
N PHE A 365 -3.09 14.91 -0.65
CA PHE A 365 -2.47 13.71 -1.21
C PHE A 365 -3.09 13.29 -2.55
N ALA A 366 -4.40 13.44 -2.72
CA ALA A 366 -5.09 13.14 -3.96
C ALA A 366 -4.59 14.03 -5.11
N ASP A 367 -4.24 15.29 -4.81
CA ASP A 367 -3.66 16.19 -5.81
C ASP A 367 -2.26 15.80 -6.26
N ILE A 368 -1.49 15.18 -5.37
CA ILE A 368 -0.10 14.80 -5.59
C ILE A 368 0.02 13.41 -6.20
N ILE A 369 -0.72 12.43 -5.67
CA ILE A 369 -0.62 10.99 -5.99
C ILE A 369 -1.39 10.72 -7.30
N LYS A 370 -0.80 11.16 -8.40
CA LYS A 370 -1.29 10.97 -9.77
C LYS A 370 -0.19 10.33 -10.62
N ASN A 371 -0.57 9.56 -11.64
CA ASN A 371 0.40 8.88 -12.51
C ASN A 371 1.34 9.87 -13.23
N GLU A 372 0.84 11.06 -13.58
CA GLU A 372 1.62 12.13 -14.22
C GLU A 372 2.74 12.71 -13.32
N ASN A 373 2.56 12.67 -12.00
CA ASN A 373 3.54 13.15 -11.03
C ASN A 373 4.53 12.06 -10.61
N LYS A 374 4.23 10.78 -10.89
CA LYS A 374 5.02 9.63 -10.44
C LYS A 374 6.30 9.49 -11.27
N ILE A 375 7.45 9.65 -10.62
CA ILE A 375 8.76 9.47 -11.27
C ILE A 375 9.40 8.12 -10.96
N TYR A 376 8.98 7.44 -9.88
CA TYR A 376 9.49 6.13 -9.50
C TYR A 376 8.44 5.29 -8.79
N SER A 377 8.50 3.97 -9.03
CA SER A 377 7.80 2.96 -8.24
C SER A 377 8.68 1.71 -8.11
N SER A 378 8.81 1.16 -6.91
CA SER A 378 9.59 -0.04 -6.63
C SER A 378 8.95 -1.30 -7.21
N SER A 379 7.64 -1.28 -7.43
CA SER A 379 6.86 -2.41 -7.94
C SER A 379 5.56 -1.90 -8.57
N GLN A 380 5.15 -2.53 -9.68
CA GLN A 380 3.83 -2.29 -10.26
C GLN A 380 2.68 -2.81 -9.39
N TYR A 381 2.98 -3.66 -8.40
CA TYR A 381 2.02 -4.23 -7.46
C TYR A 381 1.97 -3.48 -6.11
N ASN A 382 2.50 -2.26 -6.07
CA ASN A 382 2.39 -1.41 -4.91
C ASN A 382 0.91 -1.07 -4.64
N ALA A 383 0.44 -1.31 -3.41
CA ALA A 383 -0.97 -1.13 -3.09
C ALA A 383 -1.42 0.33 -3.21
N SER A 384 -2.61 0.55 -3.76
CA SER A 384 -3.20 1.89 -3.86
C SER A 384 -3.80 2.32 -2.52
N LEU A 385 -3.91 3.63 -2.31
CA LEU A 385 -4.65 4.18 -1.17
C LEU A 385 -6.15 3.92 -1.34
N HIS A 386 -6.81 3.66 -0.23
CA HIS A 386 -8.26 3.52 -0.11
C HIS A 386 -8.86 4.88 0.20
N TRP A 387 -9.05 5.69 -0.84
CA TRP A 387 -9.63 7.04 -0.73
C TRP A 387 -11.04 7.01 -0.15
N LEU A 388 -11.37 8.01 0.66
CA LEU A 388 -12.66 8.22 1.29
C LEU A 388 -13.60 8.91 0.30
N VAL A 389 -14.81 8.39 0.12
CA VAL A 389 -15.81 8.97 -0.79
C VAL A 389 -17.22 8.90 -0.18
N PRO A 390 -17.95 10.03 -0.05
CA PRO A 390 -17.49 11.39 -0.33
C PRO A 390 -16.43 11.85 0.68
N HIS A 391 -15.66 12.87 0.30
CA HIS A 391 -14.74 13.55 1.21
C HIS A 391 -15.01 15.05 1.19
N GLU A 392 -15.02 15.64 2.37
CA GLU A 392 -15.07 17.08 2.56
C GLU A 392 -13.83 17.51 3.34
N SER A 393 -13.17 18.56 2.86
CA SER A 393 -11.99 19.10 3.52
C SER A 393 -12.35 19.61 4.91
N LEU A 394 -11.67 19.12 5.94
CA LEU A 394 -11.94 19.51 7.32
C LEU A 394 -10.80 20.33 7.92
N TYR A 395 -11.19 21.44 8.52
CA TYR A 395 -10.29 22.38 9.21
C TYR A 395 -10.57 22.44 10.71
N THR A 396 -11.10 21.37 11.31
CA THR A 396 -11.60 21.36 12.70
C THR A 396 -10.58 21.87 13.72
N ASP A 397 -9.30 21.56 13.52
CA ASP A 397 -8.23 21.98 14.43
C ASP A 397 -7.60 23.34 14.07
N LEU A 398 -7.98 23.95 12.94
CA LEU A 398 -7.38 25.20 12.46
C LEU A 398 -7.53 26.32 13.50
N TYR A 399 -8.67 26.40 14.18
CA TYR A 399 -8.89 27.36 15.26
C TYR A 399 -7.85 27.20 16.39
N TYR A 400 -7.56 25.96 16.80
CA TYR A 400 -6.58 25.67 17.84
C TYR A 400 -5.17 26.09 17.40
N TYR A 401 -4.73 25.67 16.21
CA TYR A 401 -3.42 26.04 15.67
C TYR A 401 -3.25 27.55 15.47
N ASN A 402 -4.30 28.22 14.99
CA ASN A 402 -4.32 29.68 14.84
C ASN A 402 -4.25 30.39 16.19
N SER A 403 -4.97 29.91 17.21
CA SER A 403 -4.92 30.45 18.57
C SER A 403 -3.52 30.37 19.17
N VAL A 404 -2.88 29.20 19.06
CA VAL A 404 -1.49 29.01 19.52
C VAL A 404 -0.54 29.95 18.80
N THR A 405 -0.61 30.01 17.46
CA THR A 405 0.24 30.90 16.64
C THR A 405 0.08 32.36 17.05
N ASN A 406 -1.15 32.83 17.22
CA ASN A 406 -1.44 34.21 17.62
C ASN A 406 -0.96 34.53 19.04
N ASN A 407 -1.08 33.60 19.97
CA ASN A 407 -0.60 33.79 21.34
C ASN A 407 0.94 33.87 21.40
N THR A 408 1.64 32.99 20.67
CA THR A 408 3.10 33.05 20.56
C THR A 408 3.57 34.35 19.92
N ALA A 409 2.90 34.80 18.85
CA ALA A 409 3.20 36.09 18.22
C ALA A 409 3.03 37.27 19.19
N LYS A 410 1.90 37.31 19.92
CA LYS A 410 1.63 38.36 20.93
C LYS A 410 2.69 38.39 22.02
N GLU A 411 3.13 37.24 22.53
CA GLU A 411 4.18 37.18 23.54
C GLU A 411 5.53 37.68 22.98
N LEU A 412 5.88 37.26 21.78
CA LEU A 412 7.10 37.68 21.10
C LEU A 412 7.13 39.19 20.86
N LEU A 413 6.04 39.77 20.32
CA LEU A 413 5.90 41.21 20.10
C LEU A 413 6.05 42.00 21.41
N LYS A 414 5.39 41.55 22.49
CA LYS A 414 5.51 42.18 23.82
C LYS A 414 6.96 42.18 24.33
N LYS A 415 7.71 41.10 24.11
CA LYS A 415 9.12 41.02 24.50
C LYS A 415 10.00 41.90 23.62
N LEU A 416 9.78 41.91 22.31
CA LEU A 416 10.53 42.75 21.37
C LEU A 416 10.34 44.24 21.67
N GLN A 417 9.11 44.68 21.96
CA GLN A 417 8.82 46.08 22.30
C GLN A 417 9.54 46.54 23.57
N LYS A 418 9.68 45.67 24.58
CA LYS A 418 10.34 45.98 25.86
C LYS A 418 11.88 46.01 25.81
N LEU A 419 12.49 45.50 24.73
CA LEU A 419 13.95 45.53 24.57
C LEU A 419 14.45 46.96 24.35
N LYS A 420 15.39 47.38 25.19
CA LYS A 420 16.12 48.64 25.01
C LYS A 420 17.21 48.48 23.95
N LYS A 421 17.65 49.60 23.37
CA LYS A 421 18.75 49.64 22.40
C LYS A 421 20.02 49.02 23.02
N ASN A 422 20.71 48.15 22.27
CA ASN A 422 21.93 47.44 22.67
C ASN A 422 21.80 46.52 23.90
N GLN A 423 20.57 46.10 24.24
CA GLN A 423 20.34 45.14 25.32
C GLN A 423 20.45 43.71 24.80
N GLU A 424 21.26 42.88 25.47
CA GLU A 424 21.33 41.45 25.17
C GLU A 424 19.96 40.80 25.34
N CYS A 425 19.54 40.03 24.33
CA CYS A 425 18.25 39.35 24.38
C CYS A 425 18.31 38.15 25.29
N LYS A 426 17.30 38.05 26.17
CA LYS A 426 17.04 36.83 26.93
C LYS A 426 16.89 35.66 25.96
N GLN A 427 17.38 34.49 26.36
CA GLN A 427 17.34 33.23 25.60
C GLN A 427 15.93 32.88 25.07
N SER A 428 14.88 33.40 25.72
CA SER A 428 13.49 33.20 25.29
C SER A 428 13.12 33.85 23.96
N ILE A 429 13.78 34.93 23.51
CA ILE A 429 13.34 35.65 22.29
C ILE A 429 13.64 34.83 21.01
N PRO A 430 14.88 34.37 20.77
CA PRO A 430 15.17 33.49 19.63
C PRO A 430 14.33 32.21 19.64
N TYR A 431 14.10 31.62 20.82
CA TYR A 431 13.23 30.46 20.98
C TYR A 431 11.77 30.76 20.60
N LEU A 432 11.20 31.85 21.11
CA LEU A 432 9.83 32.26 20.76
C LEU A 432 9.69 32.63 19.29
N LEU A 433 10.72 33.20 18.67
CA LEU A 433 10.75 33.47 17.24
C LEU A 433 10.70 32.15 16.44
N SER A 434 11.51 31.16 16.83
CA SER A 434 11.49 29.83 16.21
C SER A 434 10.11 29.17 16.35
N LEU A 435 9.53 29.17 17.55
CA LEU A 435 8.20 28.64 17.80
C LEU A 435 7.10 29.36 17.02
N TYR A 436 7.16 30.69 16.96
CA TYR A 436 6.21 31.48 16.19
C TYR A 436 6.29 31.13 14.71
N PHE A 437 7.50 31.12 14.13
CA PHE A 437 7.68 30.86 12.70
C PHE A 437 7.24 29.44 12.31
N LEU A 438 7.58 28.44 13.14
CA LEU A 438 7.13 27.07 12.98
C LEU A 438 5.59 26.97 13.03
N SER A 439 4.98 27.57 14.05
CA SER A 439 3.52 27.55 14.23
C SER A 439 2.81 28.28 13.10
N PHE A 440 3.35 29.43 12.65
CA PHE A 440 2.86 30.16 11.49
C PHE A 440 2.87 29.29 10.24
N CYS A 441 4.01 28.71 9.87
CA CYS A 441 4.11 27.91 8.64
C CYS A 441 3.14 26.72 8.68
N ARG A 442 3.10 25.99 9.80
CA ARG A 442 2.20 24.83 9.96
C ARG A 442 0.73 25.23 9.86
N THR A 443 0.32 26.31 10.52
CA THR A 443 -1.06 26.79 10.48
C THR A 443 -1.43 27.30 9.09
N TYR A 444 -0.52 28.02 8.43
CA TYR A 444 -0.73 28.55 7.08
C TYR A 444 -0.91 27.43 6.06
N ILE A 445 -0.03 26.42 6.09
CA ILE A 445 -0.12 25.24 5.23
C ILE A 445 -1.42 24.46 5.51
N LEU A 446 -1.78 24.26 6.78
CA LEU A 446 -3.03 23.62 7.17
C LEU A 446 -4.25 24.37 6.62
N ALA A 447 -4.29 25.71 6.73
CA ALA A 447 -5.40 26.53 6.24
C ALA A 447 -5.58 26.47 4.71
N HIS A 448 -4.49 26.25 3.97
CA HIS A 448 -4.51 26.17 2.51
C HIS A 448 -4.75 24.76 1.98
N LEU A 449 -4.15 23.75 2.59
CA LEU A 449 -4.07 22.39 2.03
C LEU A 449 -4.80 21.32 2.85
N SER A 450 -5.37 21.68 4.00
CA SER A 450 -5.89 20.70 4.98
C SER A 450 -4.84 19.68 5.42
N TYR A 451 -3.55 20.01 5.26
CA TYR A 451 -2.43 19.14 5.55
C TYR A 451 -1.52 19.79 6.57
N LEU A 452 -1.17 19.02 7.61
CA LEU A 452 -0.24 19.46 8.64
C LEU A 452 1.13 18.82 8.39
N PRO A 453 2.14 19.60 7.95
CA PRO A 453 3.44 19.03 7.64
C PRO A 453 4.15 18.53 8.90
N ASN A 454 4.90 17.44 8.72
CA ASN A 454 5.88 16.92 9.70
C ASN A 454 7.02 17.93 9.94
N TYR A 455 7.95 17.57 10.83
CA TYR A 455 9.09 18.40 11.22
C TYR A 455 10.13 18.58 10.10
N LEU A 456 9.85 19.48 9.17
CA LEU A 456 10.78 19.92 8.12
C LEU A 456 11.71 21.04 8.62
N SER A 457 12.75 21.38 7.85
CA SER A 457 13.57 22.56 8.11
C SER A 457 12.73 23.85 8.03
N SER A 458 13.13 24.91 8.71
CA SER A 458 12.36 26.18 8.67
C SER A 458 12.34 26.76 7.25
N TYR A 459 13.39 26.51 6.46
CA TYR A 459 13.43 26.90 5.05
C TYR A 459 12.48 26.07 4.20
N SER A 460 12.46 24.74 4.34
CA SER A 460 11.53 23.87 3.60
C SER A 460 10.07 24.18 3.95
N LEU A 461 9.77 24.48 5.23
CA LEU A 461 8.44 24.94 5.65
C LEU A 461 8.04 26.26 5.01
N TRP A 462 8.97 27.21 4.93
CA TRP A 462 8.75 28.47 4.23
C TRP A 462 8.47 28.25 2.74
N LEU A 463 9.26 27.40 2.08
CA LEU A 463 9.04 27.06 0.67
C LEU A 463 7.71 26.32 0.45
N LEU A 464 7.21 25.56 1.42
CA LEU A 464 5.85 25.02 1.37
C LEU A 464 4.77 26.11 1.53
N CYS A 465 5.02 27.17 2.31
CA CYS A 465 4.11 28.32 2.35
C CYS A 465 4.10 29.06 0.99
N VAL A 466 5.26 29.24 0.38
CA VAL A 466 5.38 29.82 -0.98
C VAL A 466 4.74 28.92 -2.04
N ASN A 467 4.76 27.60 -1.84
CA ASN A 467 4.09 26.65 -2.72
C ASN A 467 2.57 26.91 -2.80
N VAL A 468 1.95 27.14 -1.65
CA VAL A 468 0.49 27.33 -1.56
C VAL A 468 0.08 28.75 -1.94
N ASN A 469 0.95 29.73 -1.69
CA ASN A 469 0.76 31.11 -2.10
C ASN A 469 2.10 31.72 -2.53
N THR A 470 2.28 31.84 -3.86
CA THR A 470 3.52 32.36 -4.43
C THR A 470 3.79 33.81 -4.04
N ASP A 471 2.77 34.59 -3.71
CA ASP A 471 2.92 36.00 -3.32
C ASP A 471 3.69 36.16 -2.00
N LEU A 472 3.74 35.12 -1.16
CA LEU A 472 4.56 35.15 0.06
C LEU A 472 6.04 35.36 -0.23
N ILE A 473 6.52 35.07 -1.46
CA ILE A 473 7.91 35.33 -1.84
C ILE A 473 8.30 36.81 -1.70
N LYS A 474 7.31 37.72 -1.77
CA LYS A 474 7.52 39.15 -1.57
C LYS A 474 8.10 39.47 -0.18
N TYR A 475 8.01 38.55 0.79
CA TYR A 475 8.60 38.73 2.13
C TYR A 475 10.02 38.19 2.27
N GLN A 476 10.58 37.55 1.23
CA GLN A 476 11.93 36.99 1.27
C GLN A 476 12.99 38.05 1.61
N TYR A 477 12.82 39.28 1.12
CA TYR A 477 13.75 40.38 1.40
C TYR A 477 13.87 40.69 2.91
N LEU A 478 12.82 40.44 3.70
CA LEU A 478 12.85 40.67 5.15
C LEU A 478 13.76 39.66 5.85
N PHE A 479 13.77 38.40 5.40
CA PHE A 479 14.67 37.38 5.94
C PHE A 479 16.12 37.68 5.56
N ASP A 480 16.35 38.13 4.32
CA ASP A 480 17.67 38.50 3.84
C ASP A 480 18.20 39.74 4.60
N LYS A 481 17.34 40.73 4.87
CA LYS A 481 17.65 41.92 5.67
C LYS A 481 17.96 41.57 7.13
N PHE A 482 17.29 40.57 7.71
CA PHE A 482 17.63 40.09 9.04
C PHE A 482 19.02 39.43 9.08
N GLY A 483 19.33 38.63 8.07
CA GLY A 483 20.66 38.08 7.82
C GLY A 483 20.65 36.71 7.14
N THR A 484 21.77 36.38 6.48
CA THR A 484 21.96 35.18 5.64
C THR A 484 21.76 33.84 6.34
N LYS A 485 21.68 33.81 7.67
CA LYS A 485 21.47 32.59 8.48
C LYS A 485 20.12 32.57 9.20
N PHE A 486 19.13 33.34 8.75
CA PHE A 486 17.81 33.41 9.39
C PHE A 486 17.20 32.03 9.66
N PHE A 487 17.02 31.21 8.61
CA PHE A 487 16.40 29.89 8.75
C PHE A 487 17.23 28.92 9.60
N SER A 488 18.56 28.92 9.46
CA SER A 488 19.44 28.10 10.29
C SER A 488 19.38 28.50 11.78
N LEU A 489 19.21 29.79 12.06
CA LEU A 489 19.01 30.31 13.40
C LEU A 489 17.68 29.84 13.99
N LEU A 490 16.59 29.85 13.20
CA LEU A 490 15.30 29.31 13.63
C LEU A 490 15.41 27.82 13.96
N ASP A 491 16.04 27.03 13.08
CA ASP A 491 16.22 25.59 13.29
C ASP A 491 17.04 25.29 14.56
N TYR A 492 18.10 26.06 14.80
CA TYR A 492 18.90 25.94 16.02
C TYR A 492 18.06 26.24 17.27
N TYR A 493 17.32 27.35 17.29
CA TYR A 493 16.52 27.75 18.46
C TYR A 493 15.14 27.07 18.56
N ARG A 494 14.92 25.92 17.89
CA ARG A 494 13.74 25.07 18.18
C ARG A 494 13.77 24.48 19.58
N VAL A 495 14.96 24.41 20.18
CA VAL A 495 15.18 24.05 21.58
C VAL A 495 15.77 25.27 22.30
N VAL A 496 15.52 25.40 23.60
CA VAL A 496 16.07 26.47 24.41
C VAL A 496 17.59 26.27 24.56
N HIS A 497 18.37 27.23 24.09
CA HIS A 497 19.83 27.22 24.23
C HIS A 497 20.31 28.33 25.18
N GLN A 498 21.36 28.04 25.95
CA GLN A 498 21.89 28.96 26.96
C GLN A 498 22.73 30.14 26.41
N ARG A 499 22.66 30.45 25.12
CA ARG A 499 23.45 31.52 24.49
C ARG A 499 22.65 32.81 24.33
N LEU A 500 23.26 33.93 24.75
CA LEU A 500 22.71 35.27 24.54
C LEU A 500 23.00 35.73 23.11
N ILE A 501 22.01 36.35 22.47
CA ILE A 501 22.15 36.97 21.15
C ILE A 501 21.97 38.47 21.32
N ASN A 502 22.85 39.24 20.69
CA ASN A 502 22.69 40.68 20.60
C ASN A 502 21.87 41.01 19.35
N PHE A 503 20.73 41.68 19.53
CA PHE A 503 19.94 42.24 18.44
C PHE A 503 20.19 43.74 18.41
N ASP A 504 20.71 44.23 17.30
CA ASP A 504 20.72 45.67 17.02
C ASP A 504 19.29 46.18 16.77
N THR A 505 19.15 47.50 16.72
CA THR A 505 17.85 48.16 16.49
C THR A 505 17.23 47.75 15.16
N GLU A 506 18.05 47.56 14.12
CA GLU A 506 17.59 47.21 12.78
C GLU A 506 16.97 45.80 12.75
N LYS A 507 17.63 44.79 13.31
CA LYS A 507 17.10 43.43 13.38
C LYS A 507 15.82 43.35 14.21
N LYS A 508 15.72 44.14 15.28
CA LYS A 508 14.48 44.24 16.06
C LYS A 508 13.32 44.77 15.19
N GLU A 509 13.56 45.84 14.42
CA GLU A 509 12.55 46.42 13.53
C GLU A 509 12.14 45.44 12.43
N VAL A 510 13.11 44.76 11.82
CA VAL A 510 12.85 43.72 10.80
C VAL A 510 12.01 42.58 11.37
N LEU A 511 12.28 42.11 12.60
CA LEU A 511 11.43 41.08 13.23
C LEU A 511 10.01 41.55 13.48
N LEU A 512 9.82 42.81 13.92
CA LEU A 512 8.49 43.37 14.11
C LEU A 512 7.71 43.40 12.79
N GLU A 513 8.38 43.78 11.70
CA GLU A 513 7.79 43.80 10.36
C GLU A 513 7.43 42.39 9.90
N ILE A 514 8.35 41.41 10.01
CA ILE A 514 8.11 40.00 9.67
C ILE A 514 6.86 39.48 10.39
N ILE A 515 6.80 39.62 11.71
CA ILE A 515 5.69 39.07 12.50
C ILE A 515 4.37 39.73 12.09
N THR A 516 4.36 41.05 11.94
CA THR A 516 3.13 41.79 11.60
C THR A 516 2.60 41.40 10.23
N GLN A 517 3.48 41.32 9.23
CA GLN A 517 3.09 40.97 7.86
C GLN A 517 2.59 39.53 7.76
N LEU A 518 3.32 38.57 8.34
CA LEU A 518 2.93 37.16 8.33
C LEU A 518 1.62 36.92 9.12
N GLN A 519 1.39 37.63 10.23
CA GLN A 519 0.10 37.55 10.93
C GLN A 519 -1.07 38.07 10.07
N ALA A 520 -0.86 39.11 9.27
CA ALA A 520 -1.90 39.63 8.37
C ALA A 520 -2.26 38.61 7.28
N GLU A 521 -1.26 37.97 6.68
CA GLU A 521 -1.44 36.90 5.69
C GLU A 521 -2.19 35.70 6.30
N LEU A 522 -1.78 35.25 7.50
CA LEU A 522 -2.46 34.15 8.19
C LEU A 522 -3.91 34.47 8.52
N LYS A 523 -4.18 35.69 9.01
CA LYS A 523 -5.54 36.11 9.34
C LYS A 523 -6.45 36.03 8.11
N THR A 524 -5.97 36.51 6.96
CA THR A 524 -6.75 36.54 5.72
C THR A 524 -7.23 35.15 5.31
N ILE A 525 -6.34 34.14 5.33
CA ILE A 525 -6.74 32.78 4.95
C ILE A 525 -7.60 32.10 6.03
N VAL A 526 -7.33 32.30 7.32
CA VAL A 526 -8.14 31.69 8.38
C VAL A 526 -9.57 32.24 8.36
N ASP A 527 -9.74 33.54 8.12
CA ASP A 527 -11.05 34.19 8.00
C ASP A 527 -11.84 33.66 6.78
N GLN A 528 -11.18 33.17 5.73
CA GLN A 528 -11.82 32.54 4.56
C GLN A 528 -12.26 31.09 4.81
N ARG A 529 -11.71 30.43 5.83
CA ARG A 529 -11.98 29.02 6.20
C ARG A 529 -12.87 28.89 7.45
N SER A 530 -13.14 30.00 8.12
CA SER A 530 -14.06 30.12 9.26
C SER A 530 -15.46 30.44 8.76
#